data_AF-A0A5B0H9I6-F1
#
_entry.id   AF-A0A5B0H9I6-F1
#
_cell.length_a   1.000
_cell.length_b   1.000
_cell.length_c   1.000
_cell.angle_alpha   90.00
_cell.angle_beta   90.00
_cell.angle_gamma   90.00
#
_symmetry.space_group_name_H-M   'P 1'
#
loop_
_entity.id
_entity.type
_entity.pdbx_description
1 polymer ?
#
loop_
_entity_poly.entity_id
_entity_poly.type
_entity_poly.pdbx_seq_one_letter_code
_entity_poly.pdbx_strand_id
1 'polypeptide(L)'
;MSAPSQGRPVLRLVPITDPTAVVSGPGWRDDAACAGLDTELFFPVDDRAVSVEPPRRVCRGCPVRAACLADVLATEDPARRFGITGGTTPAERRTLHRVGLTITTVPATTVPTAGGDVA
;
A
#
# COMPACT_ATOMS: atom_id res chain seq x y z
N MET A 1 -2.97 -6.53 -28.71
CA MET A 1 -3.76 -7.26 -27.68
C MET A 1 -3.90 -6.31 -26.50
N SER A 2 -4.96 -5.50 -26.47
CA SER A 2 -5.18 -4.50 -25.43
C SER A 2 -5.65 -5.19 -24.17
N ALA A 3 -4.87 -5.11 -23.08
CA ALA A 3 -5.32 -5.55 -21.78
C ALA A 3 -6.56 -4.71 -21.37
N PRO A 4 -7.62 -5.31 -20.81
CA PRO A 4 -8.77 -4.56 -20.34
C PRO A 4 -8.28 -3.54 -19.30
N SER A 5 -8.74 -2.29 -19.41
CA SER A 5 -8.53 -1.24 -18.41
C SER A 5 -9.30 -1.60 -17.15
N GLN A 6 -8.86 -2.62 -16.42
CA GLN A 6 -9.38 -2.94 -15.11
C GLN A 6 -9.15 -1.69 -14.25
N GLY A 7 -10.24 -1.08 -13.77
CA GLY A 7 -10.16 0.15 -12.98
C GLY A 7 -9.13 -0.01 -11.87
N ARG A 8 -8.33 1.03 -11.62
CA ARG A 8 -7.26 0.98 -10.63
C ARG A 8 -7.83 0.50 -9.30
N PRO A 9 -7.33 -0.59 -8.70
CA PRO A 9 -7.82 -1.06 -7.41
C PRO A 9 -7.66 0.05 -6.38
N VAL A 10 -8.67 0.19 -5.51
CA VAL A 10 -8.64 1.17 -4.42
C VAL A 10 -8.09 0.50 -3.17
N LEU A 11 -7.34 1.27 -2.39
CA LEU A 11 -6.88 0.82 -1.09
C LEU A 11 -7.93 1.13 -0.04
N ARG A 12 -8.20 0.14 0.81
CA ARG A 12 -9.07 0.28 1.97
C ARG A 12 -8.30 -0.05 3.23
N LEU A 13 -8.49 0.75 4.28
CA LEU A 13 -8.04 0.42 5.63
C LEU A 13 -8.96 -0.64 6.23
N VAL A 14 -8.38 -1.71 6.75
CA VAL A 14 -9.09 -2.84 7.37
C VAL A 14 -8.36 -3.28 8.64
N PRO A 15 -9.05 -3.90 9.61
CA PRO A 15 -8.42 -4.57 10.74
C PRO A 15 -7.40 -5.62 10.27
N ILE A 16 -6.30 -5.78 10.99
CA ILE A 16 -5.31 -6.83 10.70
C ILE A 16 -5.88 -8.25 10.86
N THR A 17 -7.00 -8.38 11.57
CA THR A 17 -7.75 -9.63 11.76
C THR A 17 -8.75 -9.92 10.65
N ASP A 18 -8.93 -9.02 9.68
CA ASP A 18 -9.88 -9.20 8.58
C ASP A 18 -9.39 -10.32 7.63
N PRO A 19 -10.18 -11.36 7.34
CA PRO A 19 -9.78 -12.43 6.43
C PRO A 19 -9.58 -11.96 4.98
N THR A 20 -10.08 -10.77 4.62
CA THR A 20 -9.87 -10.11 3.32
C THR A 20 -8.60 -9.25 3.29
N ALA A 21 -7.92 -9.08 4.43
CA ALA A 21 -6.56 -8.57 4.45
C ALA A 21 -5.62 -9.65 3.89
N VAL A 22 -5.62 -9.79 2.56
CA VAL A 22 -4.83 -10.80 1.86
C VAL A 22 -3.35 -10.57 2.18
N VAL A 23 -2.80 -11.43 3.03
CA VAL A 23 -1.35 -11.61 3.17
C VAL A 23 -0.94 -12.43 1.94
N SER A 24 -0.43 -11.76 0.91
CA SER A 24 0.07 -12.48 -0.26
C SER A 24 1.21 -13.39 0.18
N GLY A 25 1.16 -14.66 -0.25
CA GLY A 25 2.19 -15.64 0.03
C GLY A 25 3.58 -15.21 -0.48
N PRO A 26 4.63 -16.03 -0.23
CA PRO A 26 5.96 -15.76 -0.74
C PRO A 26 5.91 -15.56 -2.27
N GLY A 27 6.39 -14.41 -2.76
CA GLY A 27 6.43 -14.09 -4.20
C GLY A 27 5.97 -12.67 -4.56
N TRP A 28 5.29 -11.95 -3.66
CA TRP A 28 4.83 -10.58 -3.97
C TRP A 28 5.96 -9.61 -4.36
N ARG A 29 7.20 -9.88 -3.91
CA ARG A 29 8.38 -9.06 -4.20
C ARG A 29 8.72 -9.04 -5.69
N ASP A 30 8.39 -10.09 -6.42
CA ASP A 30 8.72 -10.23 -7.85
C ASP A 30 7.89 -9.25 -8.72
N ASP A 31 6.68 -8.90 -8.26
CA ASP A 31 5.78 -7.95 -8.92
C ASP A 31 5.91 -6.51 -8.37
N ALA A 32 6.91 -6.25 -7.52
CA ALA A 32 7.08 -4.94 -6.89
C ALA A 32 7.59 -3.90 -7.90
N ALA A 33 6.82 -2.82 -8.09
CA ALA A 33 7.20 -1.71 -8.98
C ALA A 33 8.48 -0.97 -8.54
N CYS A 34 8.91 -1.15 -7.28
CA CYS A 34 10.17 -0.61 -6.78
C CYS A 34 11.38 -1.52 -7.04
N ALA A 35 11.18 -2.74 -7.53
CA ALA A 35 12.28 -3.64 -7.86
C ALA A 35 13.20 -3.01 -8.92
N GLY A 36 14.50 -3.00 -8.66
CA GLY A 36 15.51 -2.39 -9.54
C GLY A 36 15.67 -0.87 -9.43
N LEU A 37 14.91 -0.20 -8.56
CA LEU A 37 15.16 1.20 -8.22
C LEU A 37 16.23 1.32 -7.13
N ASP A 38 16.87 2.48 -7.06
CA ASP A 38 17.82 2.82 -6.00
C ASP A 38 17.14 2.72 -4.62
N THR A 39 17.76 1.99 -3.69
CA THR A 39 17.25 1.83 -2.33
C THR A 39 17.20 3.16 -1.58
N GLU A 40 18.14 4.09 -1.84
CA GLU A 40 18.19 5.38 -1.16
C GLU A 40 16.91 6.22 -1.39
N LEU A 41 16.23 6.00 -2.52
CA LEU A 41 14.93 6.63 -2.81
C LEU A 41 13.88 6.33 -1.73
N PHE A 42 13.96 5.15 -1.09
CA PHE A 42 13.02 4.69 -0.09
C PHE A 42 13.48 4.97 1.35
N PHE A 43 14.65 5.57 1.55
CA PHE A 43 15.18 5.97 2.85
C PHE A 43 15.42 7.50 2.88
N PRO A 44 14.35 8.31 2.86
CA PRO A 44 14.50 9.76 2.86
C PRO A 44 15.19 10.25 4.15
N VAL A 45 16.00 11.30 4.02
CA VAL A 45 16.74 11.92 5.13
C VAL A 45 15.83 12.60 6.16
N ASP A 46 14.59 12.91 5.79
CA ASP A 46 13.57 13.45 6.67
C ASP A 46 12.15 13.17 6.16
N ASP A 47 11.17 13.48 7.01
CA ASP A 47 9.74 13.25 6.75
C ASP A 47 9.06 14.40 5.97
N ARG A 48 9.84 15.34 5.41
CA ARG A 48 9.25 16.46 4.65
C ARG A 48 8.61 15.92 3.37
N ALA A 49 7.50 16.53 2.97
CA ALA A 49 6.73 16.09 1.79
C ALA A 49 7.59 15.96 0.53
N VAL A 50 8.55 16.87 0.31
CA VAL A 50 9.48 16.82 -0.84
C VAL A 50 10.35 15.56 -0.86
N SER A 51 10.76 15.06 0.31
CA SER A 51 11.61 13.87 0.47
C SER A 51 10.78 12.59 0.39
N VAL A 52 9.56 12.64 0.91
CA VAL A 52 8.66 11.49 1.06
C VAL A 52 7.81 11.23 -0.19
N GLU A 53 7.48 12.26 -0.96
CA GLU A 53 6.59 12.16 -2.11
C GLU A 53 7.17 11.31 -3.28
N PRO A 54 8.46 11.39 -3.63
CA PRO A 54 9.06 10.56 -4.68
C PRO A 54 8.87 9.05 -4.49
N PRO A 55 9.26 8.41 -3.36
CA PRO A 55 8.99 6.99 -3.15
C PRO A 55 7.50 6.67 -3.05
N ARG A 56 6.67 7.58 -2.49
CA ARG A 56 5.21 7.38 -2.46
C ARG A 56 4.59 7.30 -3.86
N ARG A 57 5.09 8.06 -4.84
CA ARG A 57 4.61 7.94 -6.23
C ARG A 57 4.84 6.55 -6.80
N VAL A 58 6.00 5.95 -6.54
CA VAL A 58 6.28 4.56 -6.93
C VAL A 58 5.26 3.62 -6.27
N CYS A 59 5.06 3.75 -4.96
CA CYS A 59 4.10 2.91 -4.25
C CYS A 59 2.65 3.08 -4.75
N ARG A 60 2.22 4.29 -5.15
CA ARG A 60 0.85 4.55 -5.66
C ARG A 60 0.48 3.77 -6.92
N GLY A 61 1.47 3.38 -7.72
CA GLY A 61 1.29 2.54 -8.91
C GLY A 61 1.61 1.06 -8.68
N CYS A 62 2.12 0.69 -7.50
CA CYS A 62 2.62 -0.64 -7.24
C CYS A 62 1.47 -1.66 -7.03
N PRO A 63 1.38 -2.73 -7.83
CA PRO A 63 0.27 -3.70 -7.76
C PRO A 63 0.26 -4.46 -6.43
N VAL A 64 1.43 -4.64 -5.82
CA VAL A 64 1.63 -5.39 -4.56
C VAL A 64 1.67 -4.49 -3.33
N ARG A 65 1.18 -3.25 -3.42
CA ARG A 65 1.27 -2.28 -2.31
C ARG A 65 0.63 -2.81 -1.01
N ALA A 66 -0.51 -3.49 -1.09
CA ALA A 66 -1.17 -4.06 0.08
C ALA A 66 -0.38 -5.22 0.70
N ALA A 67 0.07 -6.16 -0.13
CA ALA A 67 0.92 -7.27 0.28
C ALA A 67 2.20 -6.78 0.98
N CYS A 68 2.88 -5.80 0.37
CA CYS A 68 4.09 -5.19 0.91
C CYS A 68 3.85 -4.60 2.30
N LEU A 69 2.77 -3.83 2.50
CA LEU A 69 2.50 -3.22 3.80
C LEU A 69 2.14 -4.27 4.85
N ALA A 70 1.30 -5.25 4.50
CA ALA A 70 0.89 -6.30 5.41
C ALA A 70 2.08 -7.16 5.88
N ASP A 71 2.94 -7.57 4.96
CA ASP A 71 4.17 -8.33 5.24
C ASP A 71 5.12 -7.54 6.14
N VAL A 72 5.35 -6.26 5.82
CA VAL A 72 6.23 -5.40 6.63
C VAL A 72 5.64 -5.16 8.03
N LEU A 73 4.34 -4.88 8.16
CA LEU A 73 3.72 -4.70 9.48
C LEU A 73 3.77 -5.97 10.34
N ALA A 74 3.75 -7.15 9.72
CA ALA A 74 3.83 -8.43 10.42
C ALA A 74 5.26 -8.83 10.82
N THR A 75 6.28 -8.33 10.12
CA THR A 75 7.68 -8.78 10.27
C THR A 75 8.64 -7.72 10.81
N GLU A 76 8.32 -6.43 10.68
CA GLU A 76 9.20 -5.35 11.13
C GLU A 76 9.21 -5.20 12.66
N ASP A 77 10.37 -4.85 13.23
CA ASP A 77 10.50 -4.52 14.65
C ASP A 77 9.68 -3.25 14.96
N PRO A 78 8.63 -3.31 15.80
CA PRO A 78 7.79 -2.15 16.08
C PRO A 78 8.53 -0.97 16.69
N ALA A 79 9.64 -1.22 17.39
CA ALA A 79 10.48 -0.19 18.02
C ALA A 79 11.44 0.46 17.02
N ARG A 80 11.76 -0.19 15.90
CA ARG A 80 12.77 0.24 14.93
C ARG A 80 12.25 0.16 13.50
N ARG A 81 11.58 1.23 13.07
CA ARG A 81 10.99 1.37 11.73
C ARG A 81 11.76 2.40 10.92
N PHE A 82 12.00 2.09 9.65
CA PHE A 82 12.77 2.93 8.74
C PHE A 82 12.15 2.95 7.35
N GLY A 83 12.46 4.00 6.59
CA GLY A 83 12.11 4.12 5.18
C GLY A 83 10.61 4.09 4.86
N ILE A 84 10.32 4.17 3.57
CA ILE A 84 8.99 4.11 2.99
C ILE A 84 8.69 2.68 2.53
N THR A 85 7.65 2.06 3.07
CA THR A 85 7.19 0.72 2.68
C THR A 85 5.67 0.74 2.50
N GLY A 86 5.15 0.06 1.48
CA GLY A 86 3.71 0.11 1.18
C GLY A 86 3.14 1.52 0.96
N GLY A 87 4.01 2.49 0.62
CA GLY A 87 3.66 3.91 0.51
C GLY A 87 3.43 4.62 1.84
N THR A 88 3.98 4.09 2.94
CA THR A 88 3.83 4.60 4.30
C THR A 88 5.18 4.90 4.97
N THR A 89 5.21 5.96 5.76
CA THR A 89 6.36 6.37 6.60
C THR A 89 6.45 5.53 7.88
N PRO A 90 7.60 5.55 8.58
CA PRO A 90 7.74 4.90 9.88
C PRO A 90 6.69 5.37 10.91
N ALA A 91 6.35 6.66 10.91
CA ALA A 91 5.34 7.25 11.80
C ALA A 91 3.92 6.76 11.48
N GLU A 92 3.57 6.65 10.19
CA GLU A 92 2.28 6.09 9.75
C GLU A 92 2.19 4.62 10.10
N ARG A 93 3.25 3.82 9.86
CA ARG A 93 3.26 2.40 10.23
C ARG A 93 3.17 2.18 11.74
N ARG A 94 3.85 3.02 12.53
CA ARG A 94 3.69 3.02 14.00
C ARG A 94 2.24 3.25 14.39
N THR A 95 1.55 4.17 13.70
CA THR A 95 0.13 4.43 13.95
C THR A 95 -0.72 3.22 13.58
N LEU A 96 -0.57 2.68 12.37
CA LEU A 96 -1.29 1.51 11.88
C LEU A 96 -1.14 0.31 12.81
N HIS A 97 0.09 0.00 13.24
CA HIS A 97 0.37 -1.07 14.19
C HIS A 97 -0.32 -0.84 15.54
N ARG A 98 -0.26 0.38 16.09
CA ARG A 98 -0.91 0.72 17.37
C ARG A 98 -2.43 0.55 17.32
N VAL A 99 -3.05 0.84 16.18
CA VAL A 99 -4.51 0.72 16.00
C VAL A 99 -4.95 -0.60 15.37
N GLY A 100 -4.02 -1.52 15.09
CA GLY A 100 -4.31 -2.83 14.52
C GLY A 100 -4.89 -2.79 13.11
N LEU A 101 -4.47 -1.82 12.28
CA LEU A 101 -4.95 -1.65 10.90
C LEU A 101 -3.88 -2.00 9.86
N THR A 102 -4.33 -2.45 8.70
CA THR A 102 -3.55 -2.61 7.47
C THR A 102 -4.32 -2.08 6.26
N ILE A 103 -3.73 -2.13 5.07
CA ILE A 103 -4.42 -1.86 3.82
C ILE A 103 -4.68 -3.16 3.05
N THR A 104 -5.83 -3.23 2.39
CA THR A 104 -6.13 -4.26 1.38
C THR A 104 -6.50 -3.59 0.06
N THR A 105 -6.28 -4.28 -1.07
CA THR A 105 -6.74 -3.86 -2.39
C THR A 105 -8.13 -4.42 -2.66
N VAL A 106 -9.07 -3.55 -3.02
CA VAL A 106 -10.44 -3.95 -3.40
C VAL A 106 -10.63 -3.67 -4.90
N PRO A 107 -11.24 -4.58 -5.68
CA PRO A 107 -11.54 -4.32 -7.09
C PRO A 107 -12.46 -3.09 -7.22
N ALA A 108 -12.18 -2.22 -8.20
CA ALA A 108 -12.87 -0.95 -8.38
C ALA A 108 -14.37 -1.06 -8.72
N THR A 109 -14.88 -2.26 -9.01
CA THR A 109 -16.21 -2.51 -9.58
C THR A 109 -17.35 -2.55 -8.55
N THR A 110 -17.09 -2.40 -7.24
CA THR A 110 -18.14 -2.53 -6.20
C THR A 110 -18.78 -1.21 -5.75
N VAL A 111 -18.68 -0.12 -6.52
CA VAL A 111 -19.44 1.11 -6.23
C VAL A 111 -20.80 1.00 -6.91
N PRO A 112 -21.93 0.77 -6.20
CA PRO A 112 -23.23 0.92 -6.81
C PRO A 112 -23.40 2.40 -7.18
N THR A 113 -23.44 2.70 -8.48
CA THR A 113 -23.86 4.00 -8.98
C THR A 113 -25.28 4.23 -8.48
N ALA A 114 -25.46 5.12 -7.51
CA ALA A 114 -26.77 5.64 -7.16
C ALA A 114 -27.27 6.45 -8.37
N GLY A 115 -27.98 5.77 -9.27
CA GLY A 115 -28.85 6.40 -10.25
C GLY A 115 -30.02 7.03 -9.50
N GLY A 116 -30.01 8.36 -9.43
CA GLY A 116 -31.15 9.16 -9.02
C GLY A 116 -31.44 10.13 -10.15
N ASP A 117 -32.37 9.74 -11.02
CA ASP A 117 -32.96 10.58 -12.05
C ASP A 117 -33.53 11.87 -11.44
N VAL A 118 -33.25 13.02 -12.07
CA VAL A 118 -34.06 14.22 -11.91
C VAL A 118 -34.88 14.37 -13.19
N ALA A 119 -36.20 14.35 -12.99
CA ALA A 119 -37.24 14.50 -14.00
C ALA A 119 -37.21 15.87 -14.69
#